data_AF-A0A935YKT8-F1
#
_entry.id   AF-A0A935YKT8-F1
#
_cell.length_a   1.000
_cell.length_b   1.000
_cell.length_c   1.000
_cell.angle_alpha   90.00
_cell.angle_beta   90.00
_cell.angle_gamma   90.00
#
_symmetry.space_group_name_H-M   'P 1'
#
loop_
_entity.id
_entity.type
_entity.pdbx_description
1 polymer ?
#
loop_
_entity_poly.entity_id
_entity_poly.type
_entity_poly.pdbx_seq_one_letter_code
_entity_poly.pdbx_strand_id
1 'polypeptide(L)'
;MNRRGTGVAFITGAVLVTALVVACSPRNGSRSDGVDAVVASADASSSSVEVQSGPRLSGMVTYVQRIALPRDADVIVSLLDLSTTATPPSPIAIRQFKTAGLQVPIRFNLPFDPARVESGHVYAVQVRIEVDGALWFTNEPPLAVQPNDGPDDLRIVVHSAARTS
;
A
#
# COMPACT_ATOMS: atom_id res chain seq x y z
N MET A 1 24.90 17.05 -32.77
CA MET A 1 25.80 16.09 -32.09
C MET A 1 25.01 14.94 -31.51
N ASN A 2 25.11 13.81 -32.21
CA ASN A 2 25.31 12.46 -31.68
C ASN A 2 24.18 11.81 -30.87
N ARG A 3 23.15 11.37 -31.61
CA ARG A 3 22.54 10.05 -31.40
C ARG A 3 23.47 8.98 -32.01
N ARG A 4 23.73 7.87 -31.31
CA ARG A 4 23.96 6.49 -31.84
C ARG A 4 24.37 5.50 -30.73
N GLY A 5 23.78 4.31 -30.78
CA GLY A 5 24.04 3.16 -29.90
C GLY A 5 22.81 2.24 -29.77
N THR A 6 22.30 1.60 -30.85
CA THR A 6 22.46 0.15 -31.16
C THR A 6 22.32 -0.78 -29.94
N GLY A 7 21.43 -1.79 -29.89
CA GLY A 7 20.53 -2.38 -30.87
C GLY A 7 19.85 -3.66 -30.31
N VAL A 8 19.20 -4.42 -31.22
CA VAL A 8 18.81 -5.86 -31.17
C VAL A 8 17.87 -6.32 -30.02
N ALA A 9 16.89 -7.21 -30.18
CA ALA A 9 16.51 -8.14 -31.25
C ALA A 9 15.03 -8.54 -31.12
N PHE A 10 14.47 -8.93 -32.26
CA PHE A 10 13.24 -9.68 -32.51
C PHE A 10 12.97 -10.81 -31.51
N ILE A 11 11.75 -10.92 -30.96
CA ILE A 11 11.02 -12.20 -30.90
C ILE A 11 9.52 -11.92 -31.01
N THR A 12 9.01 -12.11 -32.22
CA THR A 12 7.59 -12.19 -32.54
C THR A 12 7.05 -13.48 -31.92
N GLY A 13 6.47 -13.39 -30.71
CA GLY A 13 5.80 -14.52 -30.06
C GLY A 13 4.33 -14.61 -30.46
N ALA A 14 4.04 -15.18 -31.64
CA ALA A 14 2.69 -15.54 -32.04
C ALA A 14 2.29 -16.83 -31.31
N VAL A 15 1.41 -16.76 -30.31
CA VAL A 15 0.78 -17.94 -29.73
C VAL A 15 -0.61 -18.08 -30.34
N LEU A 16 -0.70 -18.92 -31.36
CA LEU A 16 -1.93 -19.31 -32.04
C LEU A 16 -2.50 -20.52 -31.28
N VAL A 17 -3.41 -20.28 -30.32
CA VAL A 17 -4.12 -21.37 -29.65
C VAL A 17 -5.33 -21.75 -30.49
N THR A 18 -5.13 -22.69 -31.40
CA THR A 18 -6.21 -23.48 -32.01
C THR A 18 -6.44 -24.72 -31.16
N ALA A 19 -7.57 -24.79 -30.46
CA ALA A 19 -8.13 -26.04 -29.98
C ALA A 19 -9.62 -26.08 -30.34
N LEU A 20 -9.93 -26.92 -31.33
CA LEU A 20 -11.26 -27.25 -31.79
C LEU A 20 -11.81 -28.36 -30.88
N VAL A 21 -12.90 -28.13 -30.15
CA VAL A 21 -13.65 -29.22 -29.50
C VAL A 21 -15.10 -29.14 -29.96
N VAL A 22 -15.50 -30.19 -30.66
CA VAL A 22 -16.81 -30.41 -31.28
C VAL A 22 -17.71 -31.20 -30.31
N ALA A 23 -18.91 -30.64 -30.03
CA ALA A 23 -20.26 -31.21 -29.80
C ALA A 23 -20.46 -32.58 -29.06
N CYS A 24 -21.52 -32.93 -28.30
CA CYS A 24 -22.83 -32.32 -28.00
C CYS A 24 -23.55 -33.08 -26.84
N SER A 25 -24.25 -32.33 -25.96
CA SER A 25 -25.54 -32.53 -25.24
C SER A 25 -25.97 -33.87 -24.57
N PRO A 26 -26.76 -33.76 -23.48
CA PRO A 26 -27.99 -34.52 -23.34
C PRO A 26 -29.27 -33.66 -23.48
N ARG A 27 -30.28 -34.30 -24.06
CA ARG A 27 -31.69 -33.89 -24.24
C ARG A 27 -32.42 -33.71 -22.90
N ASN A 28 -33.33 -32.75 -22.79
CA ASN A 28 -34.79 -32.99 -22.84
C ASN A 28 -35.58 -31.65 -22.82
N GLY A 29 -36.70 -31.58 -23.54
CA GLY A 29 -37.51 -30.36 -23.77
C GLY A 29 -38.21 -29.82 -22.50
N SER A 30 -39.00 -28.74 -22.54
CA SER A 30 -39.90 -28.26 -23.59
C SER A 30 -40.46 -26.86 -23.20
N ARG A 31 -41.02 -26.15 -24.20
CA ARG A 31 -42.07 -25.12 -24.15
C ARG A 31 -41.75 -23.60 -24.15
N SER A 32 -41.98 -23.05 -25.35
CA SER A 32 -42.83 -21.89 -25.71
C SER A 32 -42.36 -20.44 -25.49
N ASP A 33 -42.12 -19.81 -26.65
CA ASP A 33 -42.48 -18.45 -27.08
C ASP A 33 -41.79 -17.21 -26.46
N GLY A 34 -40.99 -16.54 -27.31
CA GLY A 34 -40.86 -15.07 -27.34
C GLY A 34 -39.72 -14.46 -26.54
N VAL A 35 -38.48 -14.63 -26.99
CA VAL A 35 -37.28 -13.97 -26.45
C VAL A 35 -37.04 -12.62 -27.13
N ASP A 36 -37.14 -11.52 -26.38
CA ASP A 36 -36.33 -10.32 -26.66
C ASP A 36 -34.95 -10.53 -26.04
N ALA A 37 -33.95 -10.41 -26.91
CA ALA A 37 -32.56 -10.66 -26.63
C ALA A 37 -31.99 -9.65 -25.63
N VAL A 38 -31.27 -10.14 -24.61
CA VAL A 38 -30.16 -9.39 -24.01
C VAL A 38 -28.96 -10.31 -23.78
N VAL A 39 -28.01 -10.14 -24.71
CA VAL A 39 -26.56 -10.16 -24.52
C VAL A 39 -25.99 -11.07 -23.41
N ALA A 40 -25.43 -12.20 -23.86
CA ALA A 40 -24.24 -12.73 -23.23
C ALA A 40 -23.09 -11.74 -23.48
N SER A 41 -22.78 -10.91 -22.50
CA SER A 41 -21.54 -10.13 -22.48
C SER A 41 -20.53 -10.80 -21.58
N ALA A 42 -19.40 -11.06 -22.23
CA ALA A 42 -18.13 -11.51 -21.70
C ALA A 42 -17.63 -10.69 -20.51
N ASP A 43 -16.83 -11.39 -19.71
CA ASP A 43 -15.75 -10.85 -18.89
C ASP A 43 -16.18 -9.85 -17.81
N ALA A 44 -16.83 -10.38 -16.78
CA ALA A 44 -16.54 -9.89 -15.44
C ALA A 44 -15.11 -10.30 -15.11
N SER A 45 -14.14 -9.57 -15.65
CA SER A 45 -12.95 -9.22 -14.90
C SER A 45 -13.46 -8.60 -13.61
N SER A 46 -13.69 -9.48 -12.63
CA SER A 46 -13.78 -9.11 -11.23
C SER A 46 -12.41 -8.54 -10.92
N SER A 47 -12.25 -7.26 -11.23
CA SER A 47 -11.61 -6.33 -10.32
C SER A 47 -12.44 -6.42 -9.04
N SER A 48 -12.27 -7.53 -8.31
CA SER A 48 -12.51 -7.56 -6.90
C SER A 48 -11.61 -6.44 -6.42
N VAL A 49 -12.25 -5.29 -6.20
CA VAL A 49 -11.80 -4.33 -5.23
C VAL A 49 -11.52 -5.20 -4.02
N GLU A 50 -10.26 -5.61 -3.85
CA GLU A 50 -9.80 -6.19 -2.60
C GLU A 50 -10.04 -5.06 -1.63
N VAL A 51 -11.24 -5.07 -1.03
CA VAL A 51 -11.48 -4.41 0.23
C VAL A 51 -10.35 -4.93 1.08
N GLN A 52 -9.32 -4.09 1.30
CA GLN A 52 -8.16 -4.42 2.10
C GLN A 52 -8.66 -4.62 3.53
N SER A 53 -9.25 -5.79 3.75
CA SER A 53 -9.79 -6.28 5.01
C SER A 53 -8.70 -7.05 5.77
N GLY A 54 -7.44 -6.74 5.45
CA GLY A 54 -6.26 -7.25 6.13
C GLY A 54 -5.97 -6.48 7.42
N PRO A 55 -5.04 -7.00 8.23
CA PRO A 55 -4.64 -6.37 9.46
C PRO A 55 -4.02 -5.00 9.18
N ARG A 56 -4.21 -4.11 10.16
CA ARG A 56 -3.85 -2.71 10.01
C ARG A 56 -3.44 -2.11 11.33
N LEU A 57 -2.44 -1.24 11.27
CA LEU A 57 -1.95 -0.51 12.43
C LEU A 57 -2.58 0.87 12.47
N SER A 58 -3.32 1.18 13.54
CA SER A 58 -4.03 2.45 13.70
C SER A 58 -3.45 3.28 14.84
N GLY A 59 -3.51 4.60 14.70
CA GLY A 59 -3.04 5.51 15.73
C GLY A 59 -3.15 6.97 15.36
N MET A 60 -2.51 7.82 16.17
CA MET A 60 -2.47 9.25 16.04
C MET A 60 -1.04 9.79 16.13
N VAL A 61 -0.72 10.71 15.24
CA VAL A 61 0.51 11.50 15.27
C VAL A 61 0.22 12.79 16.01
N THR A 62 1.04 13.06 17.03
CA THR A 62 1.05 14.28 17.82
C THR A 62 2.44 14.92 17.76
N TYR A 63 2.53 16.23 17.92
CA TYR A 63 3.82 16.94 18.02
C TYR A 63 3.95 17.63 19.38
N VAL A 64 5.19 17.87 19.81
CA VAL A 64 5.46 18.61 21.06
C VAL A 64 5.41 20.13 20.85
N GLN A 65 5.87 20.61 19.70
CA GLN A 65 5.94 22.03 19.38
C GLN A 65 4.63 22.48 18.73
N ARG A 66 3.91 23.43 19.34
CA ARG A 66 2.60 23.93 18.84
C ARG A 66 2.73 24.82 17.61
N ILE A 67 3.27 24.28 16.53
CA ILE A 67 3.44 24.97 15.24
C ILE A 67 2.35 24.45 14.29
N ALA A 68 1.77 25.35 13.48
CA ALA A 68 0.83 24.94 12.45
C ALA A 68 1.57 24.20 11.33
N LEU A 69 1.20 22.94 11.09
CA LEU A 69 1.69 22.21 9.92
C LEU A 69 1.14 22.85 8.63
N PRO A 70 1.97 23.06 7.60
CA PRO A 70 1.49 23.43 6.28
C PRO A 70 0.47 22.40 5.76
N ARG A 71 -0.51 22.88 4.97
CA ARG A 71 -1.60 22.04 4.43
C ARG A 71 -1.12 20.98 3.43
N ASP A 72 0.05 21.21 2.87
CA ASP A 72 0.72 20.47 1.83
C ASP A 72 1.82 19.53 2.37
N ALA A 73 2.00 19.50 3.70
CA ALA A 73 2.93 18.61 4.37
C ALA A 73 2.58 17.14 4.10
N ASP A 74 3.60 16.35 3.77
CA ASP A 74 3.52 14.92 3.55
C ASP A 74 3.84 14.18 4.85
N VAL A 75 2.90 13.38 5.33
CA VAL A 75 3.07 12.48 6.47
C VAL A 75 3.38 11.10 5.93
N ILE A 76 4.57 10.60 6.23
CA ILE A 76 5.05 9.26 5.89
C ILE A 76 5.09 8.43 7.17
N VAL A 77 4.31 7.35 7.21
CA VAL A 77 4.29 6.38 8.30
C VAL A 77 4.87 5.08 7.77
N SER A 78 5.94 4.61 8.39
CA SER A 78 6.67 3.40 8.02
C SER A 78 6.69 2.42 9.18
N LEU A 79 6.32 1.17 8.91
CA LEU A 79 6.52 0.05 9.82
C LEU A 79 7.84 -0.63 9.44
N LEU A 80 8.78 -0.64 10.37
CA LEU A 80 10.16 -1.10 10.20
C LEU A 80 10.36 -2.42 10.94
N ASP A 81 11.16 -3.31 10.34
CA ASP A 81 11.72 -4.48 11.03
C ASP A 81 13.11 -4.14 11.56
N LEU A 82 13.26 -4.07 12.89
CA LEU A 82 14.51 -3.77 13.58
C LEU A 82 15.32 -5.03 13.93
N SER A 83 14.81 -6.22 13.66
CA SER A 83 15.57 -7.47 13.77
C SER A 83 16.55 -7.66 12.62
N THR A 84 16.39 -6.91 11.53
CA THR A 84 17.33 -6.94 10.40
C THR A 84 18.63 -6.22 10.77
N THR A 85 19.77 -6.79 10.41
CA THR A 85 21.10 -6.17 10.59
C THR A 85 21.39 -5.02 9.61
N ALA A 86 20.43 -4.68 8.74
CA ALA A 86 20.56 -3.66 7.72
C ALA A 86 20.38 -2.27 8.34
N THR A 87 21.32 -1.38 8.02
CA THR A 87 21.29 0.03 8.44
C THR A 87 21.25 0.90 7.17
N PRO A 88 20.12 1.56 6.85
CA PRO A 88 18.88 1.66 7.63
C PRO A 88 17.98 0.41 7.54
N PRO A 89 17.08 0.21 8.53
CA PRO A 89 16.13 -0.90 8.54
C PRO A 89 15.15 -0.82 7.34
N SER A 90 14.75 -2.00 6.84
CA SER A 90 13.83 -2.08 5.70
C SER A 90 12.37 -1.92 6.16
N PRO A 91 11.56 -1.09 5.47
CA PRO A 91 10.15 -0.97 5.79
C PRO A 91 9.36 -2.18 5.28
N ILE A 92 8.55 -2.77 6.16
CA ILE A 92 7.60 -3.83 5.81
C ILE A 92 6.28 -3.26 5.28
N ALA A 93 5.94 -2.04 5.68
CA ALA A 93 4.82 -1.27 5.14
C ALA A 93 5.13 0.23 5.20
N ILE A 94 4.66 0.98 4.20
CA ILE A 94 4.78 2.44 4.14
C ILE A 94 3.44 3.00 3.72
N ARG A 95 3.01 4.09 4.37
CA ARG A 95 1.90 4.90 3.92
C ARG A 95 2.27 6.37 3.94
N GLN A 96 2.07 7.03 2.81
CA GLN A 96 2.23 8.47 2.66
C GLN A 96 0.87 9.12 2.40
N PHE A 97 0.58 10.21 3.10
CA PHE A 97 -0.62 11.01 2.89
C PHE A 97 -0.37 12.48 3.25
N LYS A 98 -1.12 13.40 2.63
CA LYS A 98 -1.01 14.83 2.94
C LYS A 98 -1.79 15.17 4.20
N THR A 99 -1.29 16.12 4.99
CA THR A 99 -2.05 16.68 6.12
C THR A 99 -3.36 17.29 5.64
N ALA A 100 -3.41 17.88 4.45
CA ALA A 100 -4.60 18.50 3.86
C ALA A 100 -5.28 19.54 4.79
N GLY A 101 -4.49 20.20 5.64
CA GLY A 101 -4.98 21.14 6.65
C GLY A 101 -5.53 20.50 7.93
N LEU A 102 -5.45 19.17 8.06
CA LEU A 102 -5.71 18.47 9.32
C LEU A 102 -4.71 18.96 10.39
N GLN A 103 -5.27 19.35 11.53
CA GLN A 103 -4.48 19.70 12.71
C GLN A 103 -4.25 18.46 13.56
N VAL A 104 -3.16 18.45 14.33
CA VAL A 104 -2.92 17.34 15.26
C VAL A 104 -3.97 17.31 16.38
N PRO A 105 -4.29 16.12 16.92
CA PRO A 105 -3.75 14.80 16.53
C PRO A 105 -4.21 14.34 15.13
N ILE A 106 -3.25 13.95 14.28
CA ILE A 106 -3.55 13.42 12.93
C ILE A 106 -3.69 11.91 13.03
N ARG A 107 -4.88 11.40 12.74
CA ARG A 107 -5.12 9.95 12.73
C ARG A 107 -4.52 9.32 11.48
N PHE A 108 -3.92 8.14 11.65
CA PHE A 108 -3.43 7.33 10.54
C PHE A 108 -3.92 5.89 10.67
N ASN A 109 -3.87 5.21 9.54
CA ASN A 109 -4.15 3.79 9.42
C ASN A 109 -3.13 3.23 8.42
N LEU A 110 -2.31 2.28 8.83
CA LEU A 110 -1.27 1.66 8.02
C LEU A 110 -1.65 0.19 7.76
N PRO A 111 -2.21 -0.14 6.59
CA PRO A 111 -2.39 -1.54 6.21
C PRO A 111 -1.01 -2.19 6.02
N PHE A 112 -0.89 -3.44 6.44
CA PHE A 112 0.33 -4.22 6.26
C PHE A 112 -0.01 -5.67 5.91
N ASP A 113 0.96 -6.37 5.32
CA ASP A 113 0.85 -7.80 5.03
C ASP A 113 1.30 -8.60 6.25
N PRO A 114 0.41 -9.37 6.91
CA PRO A 114 0.78 -10.18 8.07
C PRO A 114 1.77 -11.29 7.73
N ALA A 115 1.87 -11.71 6.46
CA ALA A 115 2.86 -12.70 6.04
C ALA A 115 4.31 -12.17 6.14
N ARG A 116 4.49 -10.84 6.20
CA ARG A 116 5.79 -10.19 6.43
C ARG A 116 6.11 -9.98 7.92
N VAL A 117 5.21 -10.37 8.82
CA VAL A 117 5.39 -10.23 10.27
C VAL A 117 5.77 -11.59 10.84
N GLU A 118 7.05 -11.73 11.19
CA GLU A 118 7.65 -12.94 11.75
C GLU A 118 7.57 -12.92 13.29
N SER A 119 7.34 -14.09 13.87
CA SER A 119 7.30 -14.23 15.32
C SER A 119 8.70 -14.08 15.92
N GLY A 120 8.83 -13.30 16.99
CA GLY A 120 10.11 -13.03 17.66
C GLY A 120 10.90 -11.87 17.05
N HIS A 121 10.40 -11.22 15.99
CA HIS A 121 11.00 -10.01 15.44
C HIS A 121 10.57 -8.76 16.22
N VAL A 122 11.43 -7.75 16.19
CA VAL A 122 11.17 -6.45 16.81
C VAL A 122 10.73 -5.47 15.73
N TYR A 123 9.50 -4.99 15.84
CA TYR A 123 8.95 -4.01 14.90
C TYR A 123 8.88 -2.63 15.53
N ALA A 124 9.02 -1.60 14.72
CA ALA A 124 8.84 -0.23 15.15
C ALA A 124 8.18 0.65 14.08
N VAL A 125 7.43 1.65 14.52
CA VAL A 125 6.85 2.66 13.64
C VAL A 125 7.72 3.91 13.65
N GLN A 126 8.08 4.34 12.45
CA GLN A 126 8.68 5.63 12.20
C GLN A 126 7.69 6.52 11.45
N VAL A 127 7.52 7.74 11.93
CA VAL A 127 6.73 8.78 11.29
C VAL A 127 7.68 9.90 10.89
N ARG A 128 7.62 10.30 9.63
CA ARG A 128 8.32 11.45 9.07
C ARG A 128 7.30 12.43 8.52
N ILE A 129 7.51 13.71 8.79
CA ILE A 129 6.71 14.79 8.21
C ILE A 129 7.63 15.65 7.37
N GLU A 130 7.31 15.73 6.08
CA GLU A 130 8.06 16.47 5.08
C GLU A 130 7.24 17.66 4.58
N VAL A 131 7.91 18.79 4.39
CA VAL A 131 7.33 20.00 3.81
C VAL A 131 8.26 20.41 2.68
N ASP A 132 7.72 20.53 1.46
CA ASP A 132 8.50 20.83 0.25
C ASP A 132 9.70 19.87 0.05
N GLY A 133 9.55 18.60 0.46
CA GLY A 133 10.59 17.57 0.39
C GLY A 133 11.69 17.69 1.46
N ALA A 134 11.59 18.66 2.38
CA ALA A 134 12.48 18.75 3.53
C ALA A 134 11.87 18.01 4.73
N LEU A 135 12.68 17.21 5.44
CA LEU A 135 12.27 16.58 6.69
C LEU A 135 12.16 17.63 7.81
N TRP A 136 10.96 17.83 8.33
CA TRP A 136 10.70 18.80 9.40
C TRP A 136 10.49 18.13 10.75
N PHE A 137 9.77 16.99 10.77
CA PHE A 137 9.52 16.26 12.01
C PHE A 137 9.75 14.76 11.82
N THR A 138 10.25 14.12 12.87
CA THR A 138 10.42 12.67 12.94
C THR A 138 10.30 12.20 14.39
N ASN A 139 10.01 10.91 14.62
CA ASN A 139 10.25 10.30 15.92
C ASN A 139 11.58 9.54 15.90
N GLU A 140 12.49 9.94 16.78
CA GLU A 140 13.75 9.26 17.02
C GLU A 140 13.94 9.10 18.53
N PRO A 141 14.01 7.85 19.05
CA PRO A 141 13.98 6.59 18.32
C PRO A 141 12.58 6.21 17.75
N PRO A 142 12.51 5.28 16.77
CA PRO A 142 11.26 4.67 16.31
C PRO A 142 10.46 4.05 17.47
N LEU A 143 9.12 4.09 17.40
CA LEU A 143 8.25 3.56 18.45
C LEU A 143 8.08 2.05 18.27
N ALA A 144 8.54 1.24 19.22
CA ALA A 144 8.35 -0.21 19.18
C ALA A 144 6.86 -0.59 19.21
N VAL A 145 6.46 -1.56 18.38
CA VAL A 145 5.07 -2.05 18.26
C VAL A 145 5.04 -3.56 18.05
N GLN A 146 3.89 -4.17 18.34
CA GLN A 146 3.61 -5.59 18.04
C GLN A 146 2.43 -5.68 17.07
N PRO A 147 2.66 -5.77 15.73
CA PRO A 147 1.61 -5.59 14.73
C PRO A 147 0.45 -6.60 14.83
N ASN A 148 0.73 -7.81 15.31
CA ASN A 148 -0.24 -8.90 15.43
C ASN A 148 -0.83 -9.06 16.83
N ASP A 149 -0.34 -8.32 17.82
CA ASP A 149 -0.79 -8.42 19.22
C ASP A 149 -1.80 -7.30 19.59
N GLY A 150 -2.32 -6.63 18.56
CA GLY A 150 -3.45 -5.70 18.60
C GLY A 150 -3.08 -4.22 18.46
N PRO A 151 -3.94 -3.40 17.81
CA PRO A 151 -4.01 -1.97 18.08
C PRO A 151 -5.37 -1.64 18.74
N ASP A 152 -5.60 -0.43 19.22
CA ASP A 152 -6.45 0.44 18.41
C ASP A 152 -6.05 1.91 18.37
N ASP A 153 -5.09 2.36 19.20
CA ASP A 153 -4.75 3.78 19.25
C ASP A 153 -3.29 4.05 19.64
N LEU A 154 -2.36 3.79 18.73
CA LEU A 154 -0.97 4.18 18.95
C LEU A 154 -0.84 5.70 19.03
N ARG A 155 -0.30 6.23 20.12
CA ARG A 155 0.05 7.65 20.21
C ARG A 155 1.53 7.85 19.89
N ILE A 156 1.81 8.41 18.72
CA ILE A 156 3.17 8.72 18.28
C ILE A 156 3.42 10.20 18.51
N VAL A 157 4.53 10.53 19.18
CA VAL A 157 4.99 11.91 19.36
C VAL A 157 6.16 12.14 18.42
N VAL A 158 6.04 13.13 17.53
CA VAL A 158 7.12 13.56 16.65
C VAL A 158 7.78 14.84 17.18
N HIS A 159 9.08 14.93 16.94
CA HIS A 159 9.94 16.04 17.31
C HIS A 159 10.50 16.70 16.05
N SER A 160 10.95 17.96 16.16
CA SER A 160 11.62 18.63 15.04
C SER A 160 12.86 17.82 14.65
N ALA A 161 12.95 17.45 13.38
CA ALA A 161 14.17 16.84 12.86
C ALA A 161 15.28 17.89 12.94
N ALA A 162 16.41 17.54 13.55
CA ALA A 162 17.60 18.36 13.43
C ALA A 162 17.92 18.45 11.93
N ARG A 163 18.10 19.67 11.41
CA ARG A 163 18.64 19.86 10.06
C ARG A 163 20.05 19.31 10.11
N THR A 164 20.24 18.06 9.72
CA THR A 164 21.57 17.46 9.58
C THR A 164 22.28 18.28 8.50
N SER A 165 23.21 19.11 8.94
CA SER A 165 24.01 20.00 8.09
C SER A 165 25.13 19.25 7.39
#